data_AF-A0A945NZN8-F1
#
_entry.id   AF-A0A945NZN8-F1
#
_cell.length_a   1.000
_cell.length_b   1.000
_cell.length_c   1.000
_cell.angle_alpha   90.00
_cell.angle_beta   90.00
_cell.angle_gamma   90.00
#
_symmetry.space_group_name_H-M   'P 1'
#
loop_
_entity.id
_entity.type
_entity.pdbx_description
1 polymer ?
#
loop_
_entity_poly.entity_id
_entity_poly.type
_entity_poly.pdbx_seq_one_letter_code
_entity_poly.pdbx_strand_id
1 'polypeptide(L)'
;MMRKIILSILMVFLIQNIAGAKERQSNPENFEALKLKVLENIGKKRVAMNAFETCVKSALDKKDFKTCRKTHRQTMKSLHPKERGDRGNQERGNRGRNSERR
;
A
#
# COMPACT_ATOMS: atom_id res chain seq x y z
N MET A 1 34.42 -5.16 38.48
CA MET A 1 33.93 -6.00 37.37
C MET A 1 32.58 -5.56 36.80
N MET A 2 31.60 -5.16 37.64
CA MET A 2 30.25 -4.77 37.17
C MET A 2 30.21 -3.63 36.14
N ARG A 3 31.04 -2.58 36.27
CA ARG A 3 31.08 -1.48 35.29
C ARG A 3 31.45 -1.94 33.88
N LYS A 4 32.32 -2.95 33.75
CA LYS A 4 32.71 -3.52 32.45
C LYS A 4 31.58 -4.34 31.83
N ILE A 5 30.82 -5.06 32.67
CA ILE A 5 29.63 -5.83 32.26
C ILE A 5 28.51 -4.89 31.79
N ILE A 6 28.27 -3.80 32.52
CA ILE A 6 27.27 -2.78 32.14
C ILE A 6 27.65 -2.13 30.81
N LEU A 7 28.93 -1.76 30.63
CA LEU A 7 29.42 -1.20 29.38
C LEU A 7 29.28 -2.17 28.21
N SER A 8 29.58 -3.46 28.40
CA SER A 8 29.42 -4.45 27.34
C SER A 8 27.95 -4.70 26.96
N ILE A 9 27.03 -4.67 27.93
CA ILE A 9 25.58 -4.80 27.65
C ILE A 9 25.07 -3.59 26.87
N LEU A 10 25.47 -2.37 27.25
CA LEU A 10 25.09 -1.14 26.54
C LEU A 10 25.59 -1.14 25.09
N MET A 11 26.83 -1.59 24.85
CA MET A 11 27.38 -1.68 23.50
C MET A 11 26.59 -2.65 22.62
N VAL A 12 26.18 -3.82 23.14
CA VAL A 12 25.36 -4.79 22.40
C VAL A 12 23.98 -4.20 22.07
N PHE A 13 23.37 -3.48 23.01
CA PHE A 13 22.07 -2.84 22.81
C PHE A 13 22.12 -1.76 21.71
N LEU A 14 23.19 -0.98 21.66
CA LEU A 14 23.39 0.04 20.61
C LEU A 14 23.54 -0.58 19.22
N ILE A 15 24.28 -1.68 19.09
CA ILE A 15 24.50 -2.38 17.81
C ILE A 15 23.18 -2.96 17.25
N GLN A 16 22.32 -3.52 18.13
CA GLN A 16 21.01 -4.06 17.73
C GLN A 16 20.04 -2.96 17.25
N ASN A 17 20.06 -1.78 17.88
CA ASN A 17 19.21 -0.65 17.47
C ASN A 17 19.64 -0.05 16.11
N ILE A 18 20.94 -0.01 15.81
CA ILE A 18 21.44 0.50 14.52
C ILE A 18 21.16 -0.48 13.37
N ALA A 19 21.28 -1.79 13.62
CA ALA A 19 20.98 -2.83 12.63
C ALA A 19 19.50 -2.84 12.21
N GLY A 20 18.57 -2.60 13.14
CA GLY A 20 17.13 -2.55 12.87
C GLY A 20 16.66 -1.32 12.08
N ALA A 21 17.46 -0.26 12.01
CA ALA A 21 17.13 0.93 11.20
C ALA A 21 17.51 0.77 9.72
N LYS A 22 18.53 -0.05 9.41
CA LYS A 22 19.02 -0.29 8.04
C LYS A 22 18.07 -1.13 7.19
N GLU A 23 17.23 -1.94 7.81
CA GLU A 23 16.31 -2.85 7.10
C GLU A 23 15.06 -2.14 6.54
N ARG A 24 14.83 -0.87 6.92
CA ARG A 24 13.79 0.00 6.32
C ARG A 24 14.24 0.74 5.07
N GLN A 25 15.44 0.45 4.58
CA GLN A 25 16.02 1.10 3.40
C GLN A 25 15.99 0.16 2.19
N SER A 26 14.87 -0.51 1.95
CA SER A 26 14.59 -1.13 0.66
C SER A 26 14.31 -0.05 -0.38
N ASN A 27 15.37 0.44 -1.04
CA ASN A 27 15.37 1.40 -2.16
C ASN A 27 14.55 2.69 -1.95
N PRO A 28 15.14 3.80 -1.47
CA PRO A 28 14.44 5.08 -1.32
C PRO A 28 13.83 5.60 -2.64
N GLU A 29 14.43 5.28 -3.79
CA GLU A 29 13.88 5.60 -5.12
C GLU A 29 12.50 4.97 -5.35
N ASN A 30 12.27 3.76 -4.81
CA ASN A 30 10.98 3.07 -4.90
C ASN A 30 9.95 3.69 -3.95
N PHE A 31 10.37 4.27 -2.83
CA PHE A 31 9.46 4.89 -1.86
C PHE A 31 8.88 6.21 -2.37
N GLU A 32 9.72 7.09 -2.91
CA GLU A 32 9.24 8.34 -3.52
C GLU A 32 8.37 8.07 -4.76
N ALA A 33 8.76 7.11 -5.61
CA ALA A 33 7.92 6.67 -6.73
C ALA A 33 6.57 6.10 -6.27
N LEU A 34 6.55 5.31 -5.18
CA LEU A 34 5.32 4.79 -4.59
C LEU A 34 4.43 5.93 -4.07
N LYS A 35 5.01 6.90 -3.37
CA LYS A 35 4.30 8.07 -2.86
C LYS A 35 3.66 8.87 -3.99
N LEU A 36 4.40 9.15 -5.06
CA LEU A 36 3.87 9.82 -6.25
C LEU A 36 2.70 9.04 -6.87
N LYS A 37 2.84 7.73 -7.02
CA LYS A 37 1.79 6.86 -7.55
C LYS A 37 0.53 6.84 -6.67
N VAL A 38 0.70 6.84 -5.35
CA VAL A 38 -0.41 6.93 -4.39
C VAL A 38 -1.11 8.28 -4.51
N LEU A 39 -0.36 9.38 -4.56
CA LEU A 39 -0.89 10.73 -4.72
C LEU A 39 -1.64 10.90 -6.05
N GLU A 40 -1.10 10.37 -7.14
CA GLU A 40 -1.74 10.37 -8.45
C GLU A 40 -3.10 9.63 -8.40
N ASN A 41 -3.13 8.46 -7.77
CA ASN A 41 -4.36 7.69 -7.58
C ASN A 41 -5.40 8.42 -6.72
N ILE A 42 -4.97 9.10 -5.66
CA ILE A 42 -5.85 9.94 -4.83
C ILE A 42 -6.41 11.09 -5.67
N GLY A 43 -5.58 11.75 -6.48
CA GLY A 43 -5.99 12.81 -7.40
C GLY A 43 -7.08 12.34 -8.37
N LYS A 44 -6.87 11.20 -9.03
CA LYS A 44 -7.86 10.60 -9.93
C LYS A 44 -9.18 10.27 -9.23
N LYS A 45 -9.12 9.70 -8.02
CA LYS A 45 -10.32 9.42 -7.21
C LYS A 45 -11.06 10.70 -6.83
N ARG A 46 -10.35 11.77 -6.46
CA ARG A 46 -10.96 13.06 -6.12
C ARG A 46 -11.71 13.64 -7.32
N VAL A 47 -11.12 13.60 -8.51
CA VAL A 47 -11.79 14.05 -9.75
C VAL A 47 -13.06 13.24 -10.02
N ALA A 48 -13.00 11.90 -9.90
CA ALA A 48 -14.16 11.04 -10.09
C ALA A 48 -15.27 11.32 -9.06
N MET A 49 -14.91 11.59 -7.80
CA MET A 49 -15.85 11.95 -6.74
C MET A 49 -16.51 13.31 -7.00
N ASN A 50 -15.74 14.32 -7.41
CA ASN A 50 -16.29 15.64 -7.74
C ASN A 50 -17.26 15.55 -8.92
N ALA A 51 -16.92 14.77 -9.96
CA ALA A 51 -17.83 14.55 -11.09
C ALA A 51 -19.14 13.87 -10.66
N PHE A 52 -19.06 12.92 -9.73
CA PHE A 52 -20.25 12.26 -9.18
C PHE A 52 -21.08 13.21 -8.33
N GLU A 53 -20.46 14.03 -7.48
CA GLU A 53 -21.15 15.04 -6.70
C GLU A 53 -21.91 16.03 -7.60
N THR A 54 -21.25 16.57 -8.63
CA THR A 54 -21.89 17.44 -9.62
C THR A 54 -23.06 16.74 -10.32
N CYS A 55 -22.89 15.48 -10.73
CA CYS A 55 -23.97 14.71 -11.37
C CYS A 55 -25.18 14.57 -10.44
N VAL A 56 -24.95 14.23 -9.16
CA VAL A 56 -26.03 14.07 -8.17
C VAL A 56 -26.71 15.40 -7.88
N LYS A 57 -25.97 16.51 -7.77
CA LYS A 57 -26.54 17.85 -7.59
C LYS A 57 -27.43 18.29 -8.75
N SER A 58 -27.10 17.87 -9.97
CA SER A 58 -27.89 18.19 -11.17
C SER A 58 -29.00 17.17 -11.48
N ALA A 59 -29.09 16.07 -10.75
CA ALA A 59 -30.09 15.03 -11.00
C ALA A 59 -31.49 15.53 -10.59
N LEU A 60 -32.44 15.49 -11.52
CA LEU A 60 -33.81 15.98 -11.27
C LEU A 60 -34.73 14.88 -10.78
N ASP A 61 -34.39 13.62 -11.04
CA ASP A 61 -35.20 12.48 -10.66
C ASP A 61 -34.38 11.22 -10.30
N LYS A 62 -35.12 10.17 -9.92
CA LYS A 62 -34.55 8.87 -9.53
C LYS A 62 -33.82 8.17 -10.69
N LYS A 63 -34.23 8.39 -11.93
CA LYS A 63 -33.61 7.81 -13.13
C LYS A 63 -32.26 8.49 -13.40
N ASP A 64 -32.19 9.80 -13.27
CA ASP A 64 -30.94 10.58 -13.38
C ASP A 64 -29.95 10.16 -12.30
N PHE A 65 -30.40 10.05 -11.05
CA PHE A 65 -29.56 9.56 -9.95
C PHE A 65 -29.01 8.15 -10.22
N LYS A 66 -29.84 7.25 -10.77
CA LYS A 66 -29.41 5.89 -11.15
C LYS A 66 -28.33 5.93 -12.24
N THR A 67 -28.44 6.84 -13.19
CA THR A 67 -27.44 7.07 -14.24
C THR A 67 -26.12 7.57 -13.64
N CYS A 68 -26.16 8.59 -12.76
CA CYS A 68 -24.98 9.08 -12.04
C CYS A 68 -24.26 7.95 -11.30
N ARG A 69 -25.00 7.10 -10.59
CA ARG A 69 -24.44 5.96 -9.85
C ARG A 69 -23.79 4.93 -10.79
N LYS A 70 -24.40 4.64 -11.94
CA LYS A 70 -23.86 3.70 -12.92
C LYS A 70 -22.54 4.23 -13.51
N THR A 71 -22.52 5.49 -13.91
CA THR A 71 -21.33 6.16 -14.46
C THR A 71 -20.20 6.20 -13.44
N HIS A 72 -20.46 6.66 -12.21
CA HIS A 72 -19.46 6.68 -11.14
C HIS A 72 -18.89 5.28 -10.84
N ARG A 73 -19.74 4.24 -10.83
CA ARG A 73 -19.27 2.86 -10.63
C ARG A 73 -18.32 2.40 -11.73
N GLN A 74 -18.58 2.76 -12.99
CA GLN A 74 -17.70 2.43 -14.11
C GLN A 74 -16.36 3.18 -14.00
N THR A 75 -16.39 4.47 -13.69
CA THR A 75 -15.19 5.29 -13.48
C THR A 75 -14.34 4.76 -12.31
N MET A 76 -14.96 4.41 -11.18
CA MET A 76 -14.20 3.85 -10.05
C MET A 76 -13.61 2.47 -10.34
N LYS A 77 -14.28 1.65 -11.17
CA LYS A 77 -13.74 0.37 -11.62
C LYS A 77 -12.51 0.53 -12.51
N SER A 78 -12.48 1.53 -13.40
CA SER A 78 -11.31 1.78 -14.25
C SER A 78 -10.13 2.38 -13.47
N LEU A 79 -10.41 3.09 -12.37
CA LEU A 79 -9.39 3.58 -11.43
C LEU A 79 -8.88 2.51 -10.47
N HIS A 80 -9.55 1.36 -10.36
CA HIS A 80 -9.02 0.25 -9.58
C HIS A 80 -7.83 -0.32 -10.35
N PRO A 81 -6.63 -0.39 -9.75
CA PRO A 81 -5.54 -1.11 -10.38
C PRO A 81 -6.05 -2.53 -10.65
N LYS A 82 -6.00 -2.97 -11.92
CA LYS A 82 -6.15 -4.40 -12.23
C LYS A 82 -5.17 -5.11 -11.30
N GLU A 83 -5.64 -6.01 -10.45
CA GLU A 83 -4.78 -6.94 -9.72
C GLU A 83 -4.01 -7.74 -10.79
N ARG A 84 -2.90 -7.18 -11.28
CA ARG A 84 -1.93 -7.89 -12.10
C ARG A 84 -1.09 -8.70 -11.12
N GLY A 85 -1.47 -9.96 -10.93
CA GLY A 85 -0.54 -11.08 -11.04
C GLY A 85 0.46 -11.36 -9.91
N ASP A 86 0.57 -10.60 -8.82
CA ASP A 86 1.61 -10.88 -7.79
C ASP A 86 1.15 -11.75 -6.61
N ARG A 87 -0.01 -12.42 -6.69
CA ARG A 87 -0.29 -13.58 -5.80
C ARG A 87 0.40 -14.88 -6.25
N GLY A 88 1.14 -14.87 -7.36
CA GLY A 88 1.82 -16.06 -7.90
C GLY A 88 3.18 -16.40 -7.26
N ASN A 89 3.82 -15.47 -6.56
CA ASN A 89 5.17 -15.69 -6.01
C ASN A 89 5.21 -15.87 -4.48
N GLN A 90 4.16 -15.54 -3.74
CA GLN A 90 4.15 -15.74 -2.28
C GLN A 90 3.78 -17.16 -1.86
N GLU A 91 3.09 -17.93 -2.72
CA GLU A 91 2.75 -19.34 -2.43
C GLU A 91 3.90 -20.33 -2.69
N ARG A 92 4.92 -19.93 -3.48
CA ARG A 92 6.11 -20.79 -3.72
C ARG A 92 7.09 -20.79 -2.54
N GLY A 93 7.16 -19.72 -1.75
CA GLY A 93 8.05 -19.64 -0.59
C GLY A 93 7.64 -20.53 0.58
N ASN A 94 6.35 -20.87 0.70
CA ASN A 94 5.84 -21.68 1.82
C ASN A 94 5.73 -23.18 1.53
N ARG A 95 5.79 -23.63 0.27
CA ARG A 95 5.80 -25.06 -0.06
C ARG A 95 7.18 -25.71 0.09
N GLY A 96 8.27 -24.95 -0.01
CA GLY A 96 9.63 -25.47 0.16
C GLY A 96 10.03 -25.79 1.61
N ARG A 97 9.38 -25.18 2.61
CA ARG A 97 9.70 -25.44 4.04
C ARG A 97 9.04 -26.69 4.64
N ASN A 98 8.06 -27.28 3.97
CA ASN A 98 7.32 -28.42 4.52
C ASN A 98 7.77 -29.78 3.95
N SER A 99 8.64 -29.78 2.94
CA SER A 99 9.27 -30.99 2.37
C SER A 99 10.60 -31.37 3.03
N GLU A 100 11.11 -30.56 3.95
CA GLU A 100 12.39 -30.81 4.66
C GLU A 100 12.16 -31.25 6.12
N ARG A 101 10.91 -31.61 6.46
CA ARG A 101 10.49 -32.11 7.79
C ARG A 101 9.73 -33.44 7.73
N ARG A 102 9.85 -34.21 6.64
CA ARG A 102 9.36 -35.59 6.58
C ARG A 102 10.45 -36.52 6.08
#